data_AF-A0A972VGB2-F1
#
_entry.id   AF-A0A972VGB2-F1
#
_cell.length_a   1.000
_cell.length_b   1.000
_cell.length_c   1.000
_cell.angle_alpha   90.00
_cell.angle_beta   90.00
_cell.angle_gamma   90.00
#
_symmetry.space_group_name_H-M   'P 1'
#
loop_
_entity.id
_entity.type
_entity.pdbx_description
1 polymer ?
#
loop_
_entity_poly.entity_id
_entity_poly.type
_entity_poly.pdbx_seq_one_letter_code
_entity_poly.pdbx_strand_id
1 'polypeptide(L)'
;MKYKASHISLRLWVMCVLIGSVHFTRAAYSQTITPSSYWKNSVVFENDRFFADALSYGPKWVKFMIILDPYDASKVYFQDSRKYVYHYDAAVSLLDPFMGMSAQQFNEISLFEQNQRVILGTVLVAPRGRGSERTPDCPEYGIQFVRHDAFP
;
A
#
# COMPACT_ATOMS: atom_id res chain seq x y z
N MET A 1 71.31 29.74 28.24
CA MET A 1 70.27 29.66 29.29
C MET A 1 69.69 31.06 29.55
N LYS A 2 68.51 31.36 28.99
CA LYS A 2 67.44 32.25 29.51
C LYS A 2 66.42 32.48 28.39
N TYR A 3 65.27 31.83 28.55
CA TYR A 3 64.04 32.04 27.79
C TYR A 3 63.47 33.44 28.08
N LYS A 4 62.90 34.11 27.07
CA LYS A 4 61.81 35.07 27.28
C LYS A 4 60.86 35.08 26.08
N ALA A 5 59.58 34.97 26.41
CA ALA A 5 58.49 34.58 25.53
C ALA A 5 57.88 35.74 24.72
N SER A 6 57.14 35.31 23.69
CA SER A 6 55.78 35.76 23.34
C SER A 6 55.60 37.14 22.69
N HIS A 7 55.26 37.13 21.39
CA HIS A 7 54.02 37.71 20.89
C HIS A 7 53.50 36.88 19.70
N ILE A 8 52.46 36.07 19.97
CA ILE A 8 51.70 35.33 18.97
C ILE A 8 50.74 36.32 18.31
N SER A 9 50.98 36.65 17.03
CA SER A 9 50.00 37.36 16.21
C SER A 9 48.95 36.36 15.72
N LEU A 10 47.84 36.28 16.46
CA LEU A 10 46.64 35.52 16.13
C LEU A 10 45.95 36.17 14.91
N ARG A 11 46.13 35.61 13.70
CA ARG A 11 45.27 35.93 12.56
C ARG A 11 44.32 34.76 12.34
N LEU A 12 43.09 34.93 12.86
CA LEU A 12 41.94 34.11 12.53
C LEU A 12 41.72 34.12 11.01
N TRP A 13 41.88 32.97 10.37
CA TRP A 13 41.19 32.68 9.11
C TRP A 13 40.14 31.61 9.41
N VAL A 14 38.95 32.05 9.81
CA VAL A 14 37.76 31.20 9.82
C VAL A 14 37.29 31.12 8.37
N MET A 15 37.69 30.05 7.67
CA MET A 15 36.98 29.66 6.45
C MET A 15 35.66 29.02 6.86
N CYS A 16 34.58 29.82 6.86
CA CYS A 16 33.23 29.30 6.84
C CYS A 16 32.98 28.62 5.48
N VAL A 17 33.27 27.33 5.37
CA VAL A 17 32.73 26.51 4.28
C VAL A 17 31.27 26.24 4.63
N LEU A 18 30.38 27.11 4.18
CA LEU A 18 28.94 26.84 4.12
C LEU A 18 28.74 25.78 3.03
N ILE A 19 28.84 24.50 3.40
CA ILE A 19 28.22 23.44 2.61
C ILE A 19 26.73 23.64 2.81
N GLY A 20 26.12 24.40 1.90
CA GLY A 20 24.66 24.47 1.82
C GLY A 20 24.15 23.04 1.65
N SER A 21 23.53 22.51 2.69
CA SER A 21 22.70 21.31 2.59
C SER A 21 21.56 21.66 1.65
N VAL A 22 21.76 21.40 0.36
CA VAL A 22 20.68 21.41 -0.62
C VAL A 22 19.76 20.26 -0.21
N HIS A 23 18.77 20.57 0.61
CA HIS A 23 17.60 19.72 0.74
C HIS A 23 16.94 19.74 -0.63
N PHE A 24 17.32 18.78 -1.48
CA PHE A 24 16.49 18.42 -2.62
C PHE A 24 15.16 17.99 -2.02
N THR A 25 14.20 18.90 -1.98
CA THR A 25 12.79 18.53 -1.88
C THR A 25 12.51 17.75 -3.15
N ARG A 26 12.71 16.43 -3.10
CA ARG A 26 12.26 15.54 -4.15
C ARG A 26 10.75 15.74 -4.16
N ALA A 27 10.24 16.44 -5.17
CA ALA A 27 8.82 16.34 -5.49
C ALA A 27 8.56 14.84 -5.63
N ALA A 28 7.88 14.25 -4.65
CA ALA A 28 7.62 12.82 -4.61
C ALA A 28 6.59 12.55 -5.70
N TYR A 29 7.08 12.37 -6.93
CA TYR A 29 6.25 11.88 -8.01
C TYR A 29 6.03 10.40 -7.70
N SER A 30 4.88 10.09 -7.10
CA SER A 30 4.49 8.71 -6.86
C SER A 30 4.41 7.98 -8.20
N GLN A 31 5.03 6.80 -8.25
CA GLN A 31 4.92 5.96 -9.43
C GLN A 31 3.44 5.61 -9.69
N THR A 32 3.07 5.54 -10.97
CA THR A 32 1.72 5.18 -11.41
C THR A 32 1.71 3.74 -11.89
N ILE A 33 0.64 3.00 -11.57
CA ILE A 33 0.42 1.65 -12.09
C ILE A 33 -0.24 1.72 -13.47
N THR A 34 0.23 0.89 -14.40
CA THR A 34 -0.36 0.72 -15.72
C THR A 34 -1.85 0.36 -15.62
N PRO A 35 -2.75 1.15 -16.23
CA PRO A 35 -4.19 0.87 -16.21
C PRO A 35 -4.54 -0.51 -16.77
N SER A 36 -5.52 -1.17 -16.16
CA SER A 36 -6.09 -2.42 -16.65
C SER A 36 -7.60 -2.41 -16.50
N SER A 37 -8.31 -3.16 -17.34
CA SER A 37 -9.76 -3.37 -17.19
C SER A 37 -10.14 -4.21 -15.97
N TYR A 38 -9.16 -4.81 -15.28
CA TYR A 38 -9.33 -5.75 -14.18
C TYR A 38 -8.88 -5.20 -12.81
N TRP A 39 -8.48 -3.94 -12.73
CA TRP A 39 -8.34 -3.23 -11.46
C TRP A 39 -8.94 -1.82 -11.55
N LYS A 40 -9.34 -1.24 -10.42
CA LYS A 40 -9.76 0.17 -10.33
C LYS A 40 -9.61 0.72 -8.92
N ASN A 41 -9.70 2.05 -8.76
CA ASN A 41 -9.48 2.71 -7.47
C ASN A 41 -10.73 2.92 -6.60
N SER A 42 -11.92 2.61 -7.11
CA SER A 42 -13.16 2.71 -6.35
C SER A 42 -14.17 1.64 -6.80
N VAL A 43 -14.99 1.20 -5.86
CA VAL A 43 -16.09 0.25 -6.11
C VAL A 43 -17.41 0.87 -5.68
N VAL A 44 -18.47 0.54 -6.42
CA VAL A 44 -19.85 0.88 -6.04
C VAL A 44 -20.34 -0.20 -5.09
N PHE A 45 -20.71 0.21 -3.87
CA PHE A 45 -21.21 -0.70 -2.84
C PHE A 45 -22.32 -1.64 -3.40
N GLU A 46 -22.22 -2.93 -3.08
CA GLU A 46 -23.10 -4.06 -3.48
C GLU A 46 -23.23 -4.41 -4.97
N ASN A 47 -23.15 -3.42 -5.86
CA ASN A 47 -23.48 -3.56 -7.28
C ASN A 47 -22.26 -3.47 -8.20
N ASP A 48 -21.05 -3.46 -7.64
CA ASP A 48 -19.86 -3.47 -8.46
C ASP A 48 -19.62 -4.82 -9.15
N ARG A 49 -19.26 -4.76 -10.42
CA ARG A 49 -18.83 -5.93 -11.18
C ARG A 49 -17.53 -6.55 -10.61
N PHE A 50 -16.81 -5.90 -9.70
CA PHE A 50 -15.61 -6.50 -9.11
C PHE A 50 -15.90 -7.38 -7.89
N PHE A 51 -17.11 -7.32 -7.32
CA PHE A 51 -17.50 -8.23 -6.25
C PHE A 51 -17.66 -9.65 -6.80
N ALA A 52 -17.01 -10.59 -6.12
CA ALA A 52 -17.29 -12.00 -6.26
C ALA A 52 -18.42 -12.40 -5.30
N ASP A 53 -19.28 -13.29 -5.78
CA ASP A 53 -20.34 -13.89 -4.98
C ASP A 53 -19.79 -15.12 -4.23
N ALA A 54 -20.27 -15.35 -3.02
CA ALA A 54 -20.05 -16.62 -2.36
C ALA A 54 -20.81 -17.74 -3.09
N LEU A 55 -20.27 -18.97 -3.09
CA LEU A 55 -20.95 -20.15 -3.66
C LEU A 55 -22.24 -20.54 -2.90
N SER A 56 -22.54 -19.89 -1.77
CA SER A 56 -23.68 -20.13 -0.89
C SER A 56 -24.17 -18.79 -0.30
N TYR A 57 -24.93 -18.81 0.79
CA TYR A 57 -25.43 -17.63 1.53
C TYR A 57 -24.35 -16.80 2.24
N GLY A 58 -23.11 -16.80 1.72
CA GLY A 58 -21.98 -16.06 2.29
C GLY A 58 -21.92 -14.61 1.80
N PRO A 59 -21.01 -13.81 2.39
CA PRO A 59 -20.83 -12.42 2.00
C PRO A 59 -20.30 -12.30 0.57
N LYS A 60 -20.70 -11.24 -0.14
CA LYS A 60 -19.98 -10.82 -1.33
C LYS A 60 -18.65 -10.21 -0.93
N TRP A 61 -17.65 -10.29 -1.79
CA TRP A 61 -16.32 -9.79 -1.45
C TRP A 61 -15.59 -9.19 -2.65
N VAL A 62 -14.76 -8.19 -2.37
CA VAL A 62 -13.79 -7.66 -3.33
C VAL A 62 -12.44 -7.46 -2.65
N LYS A 63 -11.40 -8.05 -3.23
CA LYS A 63 -10.03 -7.92 -2.75
C LYS A 63 -9.42 -6.61 -3.23
N PHE A 64 -8.55 -6.04 -2.41
CA PHE A 64 -7.79 -4.86 -2.74
C PHE A 64 -6.34 -4.95 -2.29
N MET A 65 -5.52 -4.11 -2.89
CA MET A 65 -4.11 -3.90 -2.56
C MET A 65 -3.85 -2.41 -2.37
N ILE A 66 -3.02 -2.05 -1.40
CA ILE A 66 -2.47 -0.69 -1.25
C ILE A 66 -0.97 -0.82 -1.43
N ILE A 67 -0.45 -0.16 -2.47
CA ILE A 67 0.98 -0.22 -2.81
C ILE A 67 1.70 0.90 -2.06
N LEU A 68 2.75 0.54 -1.34
CA LEU A 68 3.53 1.46 -0.51
C LEU A 68 4.60 2.17 -1.36
N ASP A 69 5.52 2.89 -0.71
CA ASP A 69 6.62 3.60 -1.36
C ASP A 69 7.33 2.73 -2.42
N PRO A 70 7.62 3.26 -3.63
CA PRO A 70 7.51 4.65 -4.08
C PRO A 70 6.16 5.02 -4.73
N TYR A 71 5.08 4.28 -4.44
CA TYR A 71 3.74 4.53 -4.98
C TYR A 71 2.89 5.37 -4.01
N ASP A 72 1.76 5.86 -4.51
CA ASP A 72 0.80 6.63 -3.73
C ASP A 72 -0.03 5.68 -2.84
N ALA A 73 0.32 5.62 -1.56
CA ALA A 73 -0.35 4.78 -0.57
C ALA A 73 -1.78 5.25 -0.21
N SER A 74 -2.23 6.41 -0.72
CA SER A 74 -3.64 6.81 -0.62
C SER A 74 -4.53 6.11 -1.65
N LYS A 75 -3.92 5.42 -2.64
CA LYS A 75 -4.65 4.68 -3.67
C LYS A 75 -4.88 3.23 -3.25
N VAL A 76 -6.14 2.83 -3.32
CA VAL A 76 -6.57 1.44 -3.19
C VAL A 76 -6.72 0.85 -4.59
N TYR A 77 -6.24 -0.36 -4.83
CA TYR A 77 -6.39 -1.07 -6.10
C TYR A 77 -7.31 -2.27 -5.88
N PHE A 78 -8.60 -2.10 -6.17
CA PHE A 78 -9.58 -3.18 -6.15
C PHE A 78 -9.38 -4.07 -7.37
N GLN A 79 -9.24 -5.38 -7.15
CA GLN A 79 -9.14 -6.36 -8.25
C GLN A 79 -10.52 -6.86 -8.67
N ASP A 80 -10.69 -7.21 -9.93
CA ASP A 80 -11.84 -7.98 -10.39
C ASP A 80 -11.81 -9.38 -9.75
N SER A 81 -12.52 -9.51 -8.63
CA SER A 81 -12.43 -10.68 -7.76
C SER A 81 -13.16 -11.90 -8.32
N ARG A 82 -13.97 -11.71 -9.37
CA ARG A 82 -14.57 -12.81 -10.13
C ARG A 82 -13.57 -13.47 -11.06
N LYS A 83 -12.58 -12.70 -11.53
CA LYS A 83 -11.51 -13.19 -12.41
C LYS A 83 -10.31 -13.68 -11.62
N TYR A 84 -9.86 -12.90 -10.65
CA TYR A 84 -8.71 -13.21 -9.82
C TYR A 84 -9.19 -13.52 -8.40
N VAL A 85 -9.15 -14.80 -8.04
CA VAL A 85 -9.61 -15.25 -6.72
C VAL A 85 -8.62 -14.86 -5.62
N TYR A 86 -7.31 -14.92 -5.91
CA TYR A 86 -6.25 -14.62 -4.96
C TYR A 86 -5.59 -13.27 -5.24
N HIS A 87 -5.04 -12.63 -4.19
CA HIS A 87 -4.27 -11.39 -4.31
C HIS A 87 -3.02 -11.58 -5.18
N TYR A 88 -2.32 -12.70 -4.99
CA TYR A 88 -1.10 -13.03 -5.73
C TYR A 88 -1.32 -13.00 -7.25
N ASP A 89 -2.31 -13.74 -7.75
CA ASP A 89 -2.56 -13.84 -9.20
C ASP A 89 -2.88 -12.48 -9.82
N ALA A 90 -3.67 -11.65 -9.12
CA ALA A 90 -3.97 -10.29 -9.55
C ALA A 90 -2.71 -9.42 -9.57
N ALA A 91 -1.93 -9.45 -8.49
CA ALA A 91 -0.73 -8.63 -8.34
C ALA A 91 0.28 -8.90 -9.44
N VAL A 92 0.67 -10.16 -9.64
CA VAL A 92 1.72 -10.52 -10.60
C VAL A 92 1.27 -10.43 -12.06
N SER A 93 -0.03 -10.33 -12.31
CA SER A 93 -0.59 -10.18 -13.66
C SER A 93 -0.89 -8.72 -14.03
N LEU A 94 -1.16 -7.85 -13.05
CA LEU A 94 -1.78 -6.55 -13.30
C LEU A 94 -1.01 -5.36 -12.74
N LEU A 95 -0.13 -5.56 -11.76
CA LEU A 95 0.54 -4.47 -11.06
C LEU A 95 2.02 -4.48 -11.39
N ASP A 96 2.47 -3.46 -12.12
CA ASP A 96 3.85 -3.28 -12.60
C ASP A 96 4.95 -3.70 -11.60
N PRO A 97 4.93 -3.27 -10.31
CA PRO A 97 6.00 -3.60 -9.38
C PRO A 97 6.08 -5.07 -8.96
N PHE A 98 5.06 -5.89 -9.26
CA PHE A 98 4.98 -7.29 -8.83
C PHE A 98 4.98 -8.29 -10.00
N MET A 99 4.98 -7.80 -11.25
CA MET A 99 4.92 -8.69 -12.40
C MET A 99 6.07 -9.70 -12.42
N GLY A 100 5.72 -10.97 -12.61
CA GLY A 100 6.70 -12.07 -12.69
C GLY A 100 7.31 -12.52 -11.36
N MET A 101 6.91 -11.95 -10.22
CA MET A 101 7.30 -12.49 -8.91
C MET A 101 6.78 -13.91 -8.71
N SER A 102 7.54 -14.73 -8.00
CA SER A 102 7.04 -16.00 -7.47
C SER A 102 6.09 -15.77 -6.28
N ALA A 103 5.29 -16.78 -5.94
CA ALA A 103 4.43 -16.73 -4.75
C ALA A 103 5.22 -16.49 -3.46
N GLN A 104 6.42 -17.07 -3.35
CA GLN A 104 7.29 -16.84 -2.20
C GLN A 104 7.74 -15.38 -2.12
N GLN A 105 8.25 -14.81 -3.22
CA GLN A 105 8.70 -13.42 -3.26
C GLN A 105 7.55 -12.46 -2.92
N PHE A 106 6.36 -12.74 -3.45
CA PHE A 106 5.17 -11.93 -3.15
C PHE A 106 4.76 -12.03 -1.67
N ASN A 107 4.80 -13.23 -1.08
CA ASN A 107 4.49 -13.42 0.34
C ASN A 107 5.46 -12.64 1.24
N GLU A 108 6.76 -12.69 0.94
CA GLU A 108 7.81 -12.00 1.71
C GLU A 108 7.60 -10.47 1.76
N ILE A 109 7.02 -9.86 0.72
CA ILE A 109 6.79 -8.41 0.65
C ILE A 109 5.37 -7.97 1.05
N SER A 110 4.47 -8.91 1.36
CA SER A 110 3.05 -8.61 1.59
C SER A 110 2.53 -9.08 2.94
N LEU A 111 2.97 -10.26 3.41
CA LEU A 111 2.40 -10.93 4.58
C LEU A 111 3.17 -10.66 5.88
N PHE A 112 4.27 -9.91 5.83
CA PHE A 112 5.08 -9.56 7.00
C PHE A 112 5.32 -8.05 7.05
N GLU A 113 5.44 -7.49 8.25
CA GLU A 113 5.78 -6.06 8.44
C GLU A 113 7.15 -5.73 7.84
N GLN A 114 8.12 -6.61 8.07
CA GLN A 114 9.47 -6.41 7.57
C GLN A 114 9.46 -6.42 6.05
N ASN A 115 9.96 -5.33 5.44
CA ASN A 115 10.00 -5.14 3.98
C ASN A 115 8.61 -5.13 3.32
N GLN A 116 7.54 -4.82 4.05
CA GLN A 116 6.22 -4.71 3.43
C GLN A 116 6.23 -3.66 2.33
N ARG A 117 5.80 -4.05 1.13
CA ARG A 117 5.66 -3.17 -0.05
C ARG A 117 4.23 -3.08 -0.54
N VAL A 118 3.36 -3.97 -0.08
CA VAL A 118 1.94 -3.97 -0.40
C VAL A 118 1.14 -4.44 0.80
N ILE A 119 0.07 -3.72 1.13
CA ILE A 119 -0.93 -4.14 2.11
C ILE A 119 -2.04 -4.85 1.34
N LEU A 120 -2.43 -6.03 1.83
CA LEU A 120 -3.51 -6.81 1.27
C LEU A 120 -4.78 -6.63 2.11
N GLY A 121 -5.92 -6.54 1.45
CA GLY A 121 -7.20 -6.52 2.16
C GLY A 121 -8.38 -6.99 1.34
N THR A 122 -9.53 -7.08 2.00
CA THR A 122 -10.80 -7.51 1.42
C THR A 122 -11.93 -6.66 1.99
N VAL A 123 -12.80 -6.15 1.12
CA VAL A 123 -14.10 -5.61 1.53
C VAL A 123 -15.11 -6.76 1.49
N LEU A 124 -15.84 -6.95 2.57
CA LEU A 124 -16.88 -7.95 2.76
C LEU A 124 -18.22 -7.24 2.86
N VAL A 125 -19.21 -7.67 2.08
CA VAL A 125 -20.57 -7.13 2.11
C VAL A 125 -21.50 -8.21 2.63
N ALA A 126 -22.29 -7.87 3.65
CA ALA A 126 -23.19 -8.80 4.30
C ALA A 126 -24.15 -9.46 3.28
N PRO A 127 -24.45 -10.76 3.41
CA PRO A 127 -25.48 -11.38 2.60
C PRO A 127 -26.83 -10.71 2.88
N ARG A 128 -27.61 -10.39 1.84
CA ARG A 128 -29.00 -9.97 2.03
C ARG A 128 -29.79 -11.16 2.58
N GLY A 129 -30.35 -11.01 3.79
CA GLY A 129 -31.17 -12.05 4.42
C GLY A 129 -32.36 -12.48 3.54
N ARG A 130 -32.87 -13.70 3.74
CA ARG A 130 -34.15 -14.15 3.17
C ARG A 130 -35.28 -13.92 4.19
N GLY A 131 -36.44 -13.45 3.73
CA GLY A 131 -37.68 -13.38 4.52
C GLY A 131 -37.91 -12.05 5.25
N SER A 132 -38.85 -12.05 6.20
CA SER A 132 -39.28 -10.88 7.00
C SER A 132 -38.25 -10.40 8.03
N GLU A 133 -37.08 -11.03 8.09
CA GLU A 133 -35.91 -10.63 8.88
C GLU A 133 -34.99 -9.69 8.09
N ARG A 134 -35.57 -8.84 7.23
CA ARG A 134 -34.86 -7.67 6.73
C ARG A 134 -34.51 -6.82 7.95
N THR A 135 -33.28 -6.95 8.44
CA THR A 135 -32.64 -5.85 9.14
C THR A 135 -32.83 -4.61 8.26
N PRO A 136 -33.31 -3.48 8.83
CA PRO A 136 -33.55 -2.27 8.07
C PRO A 136 -32.29 -1.93 7.28
N ASP A 137 -32.49 -1.28 6.12
CA ASP A 137 -31.53 -0.88 5.08
C ASP A 137 -30.23 -0.25 5.62
N CYS A 138 -29.44 -1.00 6.37
CA CYS A 138 -28.15 -0.63 6.88
C CYS A 138 -27.13 -1.33 5.99
N PRO A 139 -26.60 -0.64 4.98
CA PRO A 139 -25.54 -1.17 4.16
C PRO A 139 -24.29 -1.37 5.02
N GLU A 140 -24.12 -2.56 5.60
CA GLU A 140 -22.92 -2.91 6.36
C GLU A 140 -21.87 -3.53 5.43
N TYR A 141 -20.63 -3.09 5.59
CA TYR A 141 -19.45 -3.78 5.08
C TYR A 141 -18.38 -3.93 6.15
N GLY A 142 -17.67 -5.05 6.10
CA GLY A 142 -16.42 -5.26 6.81
C GLY A 142 -15.23 -4.96 5.92
N ILE A 143 -14.14 -4.49 6.52
CA ILE A 143 -12.83 -4.40 5.87
C ILE A 143 -11.88 -5.30 6.65
N GLN A 144 -11.27 -6.26 5.96
CA GLN A 144 -10.21 -7.10 6.50
C GLN A 144 -8.87 -6.68 5.91
N PHE A 145 -7.86 -6.54 6.76
CA PHE A 145 -6.46 -6.47 6.35
C PHE A 145 -5.77 -7.81 6.62
N VAL A 146 -4.79 -8.17 5.80
CA VAL A 146 -4.10 -9.46 5.87
C VAL A 146 -2.61 -9.24 6.08
N ARG A 147 -2.10 -9.77 7.20
CA ARG A 147 -0.69 -9.87 7.57
C ARG A 147 -0.54 -11.00 8.59
N HIS A 148 0.65 -11.62 8.69
CA HIS A 148 0.93 -12.64 9.70
C HIS A 148 1.23 -12.05 11.07
N ASP A 149 1.88 -10.89 11.10
CA ASP A 149 2.07 -10.08 12.30
C ASP A 149 1.01 -8.96 12.41
N ALA A 150 0.81 -8.44 13.62
CA ALA A 150 -0.24 -7.46 13.91
C ALA A 150 0.06 -6.09 13.28
N PHE A 151 -0.97 -5.41 12.76
CA PHE A 151 -0.86 -4.00 12.34
C PHE A 151 -0.73 -3.05 13.56
N PRO A 152 0.07 -1.97 13.47
CA PRO A 152 0.23 -1.00 14.55
C PRO A 152 -1.02 -0.12 14.78
#